data_AF-A0A1W1C7F2-F1
#
_entry.id   AF-A0A1W1C7F2-F1
#
_cell.length_a   1.000
_cell.length_b   1.000
_cell.length_c   1.000
_cell.angle_alpha   90.00
_cell.angle_beta   90.00
_cell.angle_gamma   90.00
#
_symmetry.space_group_name_H-M   'P 1'
#
loop_
_entity.id
_entity.type
_entity.pdbx_description
1 polymer ?
#
loop_
_entity_poly.entity_id
_entity_poly.type
_entity_poly.pdbx_seq_one_letter_code
_entity_poly.pdbx_strand_id
1 'polypeptide(L)'
;MQVKNFRDQMYDDPYMREAVVIIKEKAKEKRKIHKHTPDKPVEVLFKRRSINEFLPDGNEDITILTLFTLLPYFTGIIFAFIVIAGGSITRLISLSKYHSFGLLWAVGYEILAFLLLSWIIKIFIFSFFPEKEVEVKPKSRFSKKR
;
A
#
# COMPACT_ATOMS: atom_id res chain seq x y z
N MET A 1 47.53 -55.88 19.92
CA MET A 1 47.77 -54.69 19.08
C MET A 1 46.39 -54.10 18.77
N GLN A 2 46.00 -52.99 19.40
CA GLN A 2 44.66 -52.38 19.26
C GLN A 2 44.71 -51.39 18.08
N VAL A 3 43.90 -51.62 17.05
CA VAL A 3 43.78 -50.73 15.88
C VAL A 3 42.97 -49.51 16.31
N LYS A 4 43.62 -48.36 16.47
CA LYS A 4 42.94 -47.08 16.74
C LYS A 4 42.09 -46.70 15.53
N ASN A 5 40.85 -46.25 15.77
CA ASN A 5 39.94 -45.79 14.73
C ASN A 5 40.50 -44.57 13.99
N PHE A 6 40.37 -44.55 12.66
CA PHE A 6 40.89 -43.51 11.78
C PHE A 6 40.40 -42.09 12.13
N ARG A 7 39.18 -41.97 12.70
CA ARG A 7 38.64 -40.68 13.17
C ARG A 7 39.42 -40.10 14.35
N ASP A 8 39.99 -40.94 15.21
CA ASP A 8 40.76 -40.50 16.37
C ASP A 8 42.18 -40.07 15.98
N GLN A 9 42.76 -40.68 14.95
CA GLN A 9 44.05 -40.27 14.39
C GLN A 9 44.00 -38.90 13.69
N MET A 10 42.85 -38.54 13.12
CA MET A 10 42.64 -37.24 12.47
C MET A 10 42.68 -36.05 13.45
N TYR A 11 42.55 -36.31 14.76
CA TYR A 11 42.58 -35.32 15.83
C TYR A 11 43.97 -35.15 16.50
N ASP A 12 44.96 -35.96 16.11
CA ASP A 12 46.32 -35.88 16.65
C ASP A 12 47.22 -34.89 15.88
N ASP A 13 46.77 -34.39 14.73
CA ASP A 13 47.46 -33.34 13.98
C ASP A 13 47.18 -31.95 14.62
N PRO A 14 48.21 -31.18 15.02
CA PRO A 14 48.04 -29.84 15.59
C PRO A 14 47.24 -28.88 14.68
N TYR A 15 47.37 -29.00 13.36
CA TYR A 15 46.67 -28.13 12.42
C TYR A 15 45.15 -28.41 12.36
N MET A 16 44.74 -29.66 12.55
CA MET A 16 43.32 -30.05 12.52
C MET A 16 42.59 -29.63 13.80
N ARG A 17 43.28 -29.57 14.93
CA ARG A 17 42.70 -29.06 16.19
C ARG A 17 42.32 -27.59 16.09
N GLU A 18 43.18 -26.77 15.51
CA GLU A 18 42.92 -25.33 15.33
C GLU A 18 41.75 -25.09 14.38
N ALA A 19 41.69 -25.82 13.26
CA ALA A 19 40.58 -25.71 12.31
C ALA A 19 39.22 -26.03 12.95
N VAL A 20 39.15 -27.06 13.79
CA VAL A 20 37.92 -27.45 14.50
C VAL A 20 37.49 -26.38 15.52
N VAL A 21 38.45 -25.75 16.20
CA VAL A 21 38.17 -24.65 17.15
C VAL A 21 37.59 -23.44 16.40
N ILE A 22 38.21 -23.04 15.28
CA ILE A 22 37.74 -21.91 14.46
C ILE A 22 36.33 -22.15 13.91
N ILE A 23 36.04 -23.37 13.44
CA ILE A 23 34.70 -23.73 12.93
C ILE A 23 33.66 -23.65 14.05
N LYS A 24 33.99 -24.12 15.26
CA LYS A 24 33.10 -24.05 16.43
C LYS A 24 32.88 -22.61 16.89
N GLU A 25 33.89 -21.75 16.82
CA GLU A 25 33.77 -20.33 17.16
C GLU A 25 32.90 -19.57 16.15
N LYS A 26 33.13 -19.75 14.84
CA LYS A 26 32.28 -19.16 13.80
C LYS A 26 30.83 -19.64 13.89
N ALA A 27 30.60 -20.90 14.26
CA ALA A 27 29.26 -21.43 14.49
C ALA A 27 28.58 -20.82 15.74
N LYS A 28 29.34 -20.55 16.80
CA LYS A 28 28.82 -19.85 18.00
C LYS A 28 28.52 -18.38 17.72
N GLU A 29 29.35 -17.70 16.92
CA GLU A 29 29.16 -16.30 16.55
C GLU A 29 27.89 -16.10 15.70
N LYS A 30 27.69 -16.95 14.68
CA LYS A 30 26.45 -16.95 13.87
C LYS A 30 25.18 -17.15 14.72
N ARG A 31 25.25 -18.01 15.75
CA ARG A 31 24.13 -18.26 16.67
C ARG A 31 23.85 -17.08 17.62
N LYS A 32 24.84 -16.24 17.92
CA LYS A 32 24.64 -15.02 18.72
C LYS A 32 23.98 -13.91 17.90
N ILE A 33 24.39 -13.76 16.64
CA ILE A 33 23.82 -12.77 15.71
C ILE A 33 22.33 -13.08 15.45
N HIS A 34 21.97 -14.36 15.29
CA HIS A 34 20.57 -14.78 15.10
C HIS A 34 19.69 -14.69 16.36
N LYS A 35 20.28 -14.54 17.57
CA LYS A 35 19.52 -14.39 18.82
C LYS A 35 19.23 -12.93 19.20
N HIS A 36 19.83 -11.96 18.51
CA HIS A 36 19.72 -10.53 18.85
C HIS A 36 18.96 -9.67 17.84
N THR A 37 18.39 -10.27 16.80
CA THR A 37 17.36 -9.59 16.01
C THR A 37 16.00 -9.99 16.59
N PRO A 38 15.36 -9.18 17.45
CA PRO A 38 13.94 -9.39 17.72
C PRO A 38 13.19 -9.16 16.41
N ASP A 39 12.73 -10.25 15.80
CA ASP A 39 11.63 -10.25 14.85
C ASP A 39 10.41 -9.64 15.54
N LYS A 40 10.28 -8.32 15.43
CA LYS A 40 9.00 -7.64 15.58
C LYS A 40 8.71 -7.01 14.23
N PRO A 41 7.99 -7.71 13.33
CA PRO A 41 7.51 -7.07 12.13
C PRO A 41 6.55 -5.96 12.58
N VAL A 42 6.94 -4.72 12.30
CA VAL A 42 6.14 -3.50 12.07
C VAL A 42 4.61 -3.66 12.25
N GLU A 43 4.14 -4.03 13.45
CA GLU A 43 2.71 -4.19 13.75
C GLU A 43 2.01 -2.84 13.96
N VAL A 44 2.79 -1.76 14.06
CA VAL A 44 2.31 -0.40 14.31
C VAL A 44 1.67 0.26 13.07
N LEU A 45 1.85 -0.33 11.87
CA LEU A 45 1.24 0.21 10.64
C LEU A 45 -0.20 -0.29 10.40
N PHE A 46 -0.66 -1.31 11.12
CA PHE A 46 -2.00 -1.88 10.97
C PHE A 46 -2.87 -1.67 12.20
N LYS A 47 -2.90 -0.46 12.75
CA LYS A 47 -4.02 -0.07 13.60
C LYS A 47 -5.29 -0.09 12.74
N ARG A 48 -5.98 -1.24 12.69
CA ARG A 48 -7.31 -1.39 12.10
C ARG A 48 -8.23 -0.42 12.84
N ARG A 49 -8.40 0.77 12.27
CA ARG A 49 -9.43 1.69 12.71
C ARG A 49 -10.75 1.10 12.22
N SER A 50 -11.55 0.57 13.13
CA SER A 50 -12.89 0.09 12.80
C SER A 50 -13.75 1.28 12.42
N ILE A 51 -14.52 1.13 11.34
CA ILE A 51 -15.47 2.13 10.85
C ILE A 51 -16.46 2.57 11.94
N ASN A 52 -16.68 1.69 12.93
CA ASN A 52 -17.49 1.89 14.13
C ASN A 52 -17.03 3.09 14.97
N GLU A 53 -15.75 3.51 14.89
CA GLU A 53 -15.26 4.68 15.63
C GLU A 53 -15.78 6.01 15.04
N PHE A 54 -16.33 5.99 13.82
CA PHE A 54 -16.90 7.16 13.13
C PHE A 54 -18.43 7.12 13.03
N LEU A 55 -19.07 6.03 13.42
CA LEU A 55 -20.50 5.82 13.27
C LEU A 55 -21.17 5.78 14.66
N PRO A 56 -22.32 6.43 14.86
CA PRO A 56 -23.05 6.34 16.12
C PRO A 56 -23.46 4.88 16.38
N ASP A 57 -23.12 4.38 17.58
CA ASP A 57 -23.37 2.99 17.97
C ASP A 57 -24.84 2.59 17.78
N GLY A 58 -25.06 1.50 17.03
CA GLY A 58 -26.35 0.83 16.90
C GLY A 58 -27.10 1.01 15.56
N ASN A 59 -26.67 1.92 14.68
CA ASN A 59 -27.34 2.19 13.39
C ASN A 59 -26.38 2.21 12.18
N GLU A 60 -25.37 1.34 12.18
CA GLU A 60 -24.33 1.29 11.14
C GLU A 60 -24.95 1.07 9.75
N ASP A 61 -25.83 0.08 9.60
CA ASP A 61 -26.46 -0.27 8.33
C ASP A 61 -27.30 0.87 7.75
N ILE A 62 -28.09 1.53 8.59
CA ILE A 62 -28.95 2.64 8.17
C ILE A 62 -28.10 3.85 7.78
N THR A 63 -27.02 4.10 8.51
CA THR A 63 -26.10 5.20 8.22
C THR A 63 -25.37 4.97 6.89
N ILE A 64 -24.89 3.75 6.66
CA ILE A 64 -24.23 3.35 5.41
C ILE A 64 -25.22 3.43 4.25
N LEU A 65 -26.44 2.92 4.42
CA LEU A 65 -27.48 2.98 3.39
C LEU A 65 -27.83 4.44 3.04
N THR A 66 -28.03 5.26 4.06
CA THR A 66 -28.34 6.69 3.88
C THR A 66 -27.22 7.41 3.16
N LEU A 67 -25.96 7.14 3.53
CA LEU A 67 -24.80 7.69 2.84
C LEU A 67 -24.75 7.22 1.38
N PHE A 68 -24.98 5.92 1.15
CA PHE A 68 -24.97 5.33 -0.19
C PHE A 68 -26.06 5.90 -1.10
N THR A 69 -27.23 6.24 -0.55
CA THR A 69 -28.31 6.87 -1.31
C THR A 69 -28.10 8.39 -1.49
N LEU A 70 -27.61 9.10 -0.47
CA LEU A 70 -27.44 10.56 -0.50
C LEU A 70 -26.25 11.01 -1.33
N LEU A 71 -25.12 10.30 -1.27
CA LEU A 71 -23.89 10.67 -1.98
C LEU A 71 -24.10 10.85 -3.51
N PRO A 72 -24.68 9.88 -4.25
CA PRO A 72 -24.98 10.06 -5.67
C PRO A 72 -26.04 11.13 -5.89
N TYR A 73 -27.02 11.28 -5.00
CA TYR A 73 -28.04 12.31 -5.13
C TYR A 73 -27.45 13.72 -5.13
N PHE A 74 -26.59 14.03 -4.16
CA PHE A 74 -25.89 15.32 -4.12
C PHE A 74 -24.99 15.52 -5.33
N THR A 75 -24.28 14.47 -5.74
CA THR A 75 -23.42 14.51 -6.93
C THR A 75 -24.23 14.84 -8.20
N GLY A 76 -25.40 14.20 -8.36
CA GLY A 76 -26.33 14.46 -9.45
C GLY A 76 -26.89 15.87 -9.45
N ILE A 77 -27.26 16.42 -8.29
CA ILE A 77 -27.71 17.83 -8.17
C ILE A 77 -26.60 18.79 -8.57
N ILE A 78 -25.39 18.61 -8.02
CA ILE A 78 -24.25 19.49 -8.29
C ILE A 78 -23.92 19.48 -9.79
N PHE A 79 -23.92 18.29 -10.39
CA PHE A 79 -23.68 18.15 -11.82
C PHE A 79 -24.80 18.80 -12.65
N ALA A 80 -26.07 18.54 -12.32
CA ALA A 80 -27.20 19.16 -13.01
C ALA A 80 -27.15 20.69 -12.88
N PHE A 81 -26.72 21.21 -11.72
CA PHE A 81 -26.57 22.64 -11.50
C PHE A 81 -25.47 23.26 -12.38
N ILE A 82 -24.31 22.62 -12.46
CA ILE A 82 -23.17 23.16 -13.21
C ILE A 82 -23.36 22.96 -14.72
N VAL A 83 -23.73 21.75 -15.14
CA VAL A 83 -23.73 21.34 -16.54
C VAL A 83 -25.04 21.69 -17.25
N ILE A 84 -26.18 21.40 -16.63
CA ILE A 84 -27.50 21.58 -17.27
C ILE A 84 -28.04 22.99 -17.02
N ALA A 85 -28.03 23.43 -15.76
CA ALA A 85 -28.57 24.74 -15.38
C ALA A 85 -27.58 25.89 -15.61
N GLY A 86 -26.30 25.60 -15.88
CA GLY A 86 -25.26 26.60 -16.11
C GLY A 86 -25.05 27.55 -14.92
N GLY A 87 -25.22 27.06 -13.69
CA GLY A 87 -25.08 27.84 -12.45
C GLY A 87 -26.28 28.72 -12.08
N SER A 88 -27.38 28.67 -12.83
CA SER A 88 -28.60 29.41 -12.49
C SER A 88 -29.54 28.61 -11.59
N ILE A 89 -29.76 29.11 -10.37
CA ILE A 89 -30.69 28.51 -9.40
C ILE A 89 -32.12 28.43 -9.99
N THR A 90 -32.55 29.46 -10.71
CA THR A 90 -33.88 29.51 -11.34
C THR A 90 -34.05 28.41 -12.38
N ARG A 91 -33.01 28.12 -13.18
CA ARG A 91 -33.04 27.00 -14.14
C ARG A 91 -33.02 25.65 -13.45
N LEU A 92 -32.25 25.50 -12.36
CA LEU A 92 -32.22 24.27 -11.58
C LEU A 92 -33.60 23.93 -10.98
N ILE A 93 -34.29 24.92 -10.41
CA ILE A 93 -35.62 24.72 -9.83
C ILE A 93 -36.60 24.31 -10.93
N SER A 94 -36.59 25.00 -12.08
CA SER A 94 -37.44 24.63 -13.22
C SER A 94 -37.14 23.21 -13.69
N LEU A 95 -35.87 22.83 -13.80
CA LEU A 95 -35.46 21.47 -14.17
C LEU A 95 -35.95 20.44 -13.14
N SER A 96 -35.79 20.71 -11.85
CA SER A 96 -36.21 19.80 -10.78
C SER A 96 -37.73 19.52 -10.76
N LYS A 97 -38.55 20.44 -11.29
CA LYS A 97 -40.00 20.24 -11.41
C LYS A 97 -40.38 19.25 -12.50
N TYR A 98 -39.57 19.14 -13.55
CA TYR A 98 -39.85 18.26 -14.70
C TYR A 98 -39.10 16.93 -14.64
N HIS A 99 -37.96 16.89 -13.94
CA HIS A 99 -37.15 15.69 -13.84
C HIS A 99 -37.46 14.89 -12.58
N SER A 100 -37.64 13.58 -12.74
CA SER A 100 -37.85 12.65 -11.62
C SER A 100 -36.60 12.56 -10.74
N PHE A 101 -36.81 12.46 -9.42
CA PHE A 101 -35.77 12.19 -8.42
C PHE A 101 -34.86 11.03 -8.82
N GLY A 102 -35.43 9.94 -9.36
CA GLY A 102 -34.68 8.77 -9.79
C GLY A 102 -33.72 9.03 -10.95
N LEU A 103 -34.05 9.96 -11.85
CA LEU A 103 -33.18 10.32 -12.97
C LEU A 103 -31.96 11.10 -12.47
N LEU A 104 -32.17 12.07 -11.58
CA LEU A 104 -31.09 12.83 -10.97
C LEU A 104 -30.15 11.93 -10.14
N TRP A 105 -30.74 10.96 -9.45
CA TRP A 105 -30.02 9.95 -8.68
C TRP A 105 -29.18 9.02 -9.57
N ALA A 106 -29.75 8.52 -10.67
CA ALA A 106 -29.04 7.66 -11.63
C ALA A 106 -27.85 8.39 -12.28
N VAL A 107 -28.06 9.63 -12.73
CA VAL A 107 -26.98 10.49 -13.28
C VAL A 107 -25.86 10.67 -12.25
N GLY A 108 -26.21 10.83 -10.97
CA GLY A 108 -25.25 10.87 -9.88
C GLY A 108 -24.31 9.68 -9.83
N TYR A 109 -24.85 8.45 -9.97
CA TYR A 109 -24.02 7.24 -10.02
C TYR A 109 -23.16 7.15 -11.26
N GLU A 110 -23.66 7.56 -12.43
CA GLU A 110 -22.86 7.55 -13.66
C GLU A 110 -21.60 8.40 -13.53
N ILE A 111 -21.72 9.57 -12.91
CA ILE A 111 -20.59 10.48 -12.68
C ILE A 111 -19.59 9.88 -11.70
N LEU A 112 -20.08 9.34 -10.57
CA LEU A 112 -19.26 8.65 -9.58
C LEU A 112 -18.53 7.45 -10.19
N ALA A 113 -19.23 6.63 -10.97
CA ALA A 113 -18.66 5.48 -11.67
C ALA A 113 -17.62 5.91 -12.71
N PHE A 114 -17.89 6.98 -13.47
CA PHE A 114 -16.96 7.53 -14.46
C PHE A 114 -15.67 8.05 -13.80
N LEU A 115 -15.77 8.75 -12.68
CA LEU A 115 -14.62 9.19 -11.88
C LEU A 115 -13.81 8.01 -11.35
N LEU A 116 -14.49 7.00 -10.78
CA LEU A 116 -13.86 5.81 -10.26
C LEU A 116 -13.16 5.01 -11.36
N LEU A 117 -13.82 4.83 -12.50
CA LEU A 117 -13.27 4.14 -13.66
C LEU A 117 -12.07 4.89 -14.23
N SER A 118 -12.17 6.21 -14.39
CA SER A 118 -11.07 7.07 -14.81
C SER A 118 -9.86 6.96 -13.86
N TRP A 119 -10.10 6.86 -12.55
CA TRP A 119 -9.06 6.66 -11.55
C TRP A 119 -8.37 5.31 -11.69
N ILE A 120 -9.14 4.23 -11.86
CA ILE A 120 -8.62 2.88 -12.07
C ILE A 120 -7.77 2.83 -13.35
N ILE A 121 -8.25 3.42 -14.44
CA ILE A 121 -7.52 3.50 -15.71
C ILE A 121 -6.21 4.27 -15.52
N LYS A 122 -6.22 5.39 -14.77
CA LYS A 122 -5.01 6.15 -14.47
C LYS A 122 -3.96 5.32 -13.71
N ILE A 123 -4.39 4.57 -12.69
CA ILE A 123 -3.50 3.68 -11.94
C ILE A 123 -2.95 2.59 -12.86
N PHE A 124 -3.81 1.98 -13.68
CA PHE A 124 -3.42 0.95 -14.63
C PHE A 124 -2.35 1.48 -15.59
N ILE A 125 -2.58 2.62 -16.24
CA ILE A 125 -1.60 3.23 -17.15
C ILE A 125 -0.29 3.53 -16.41
N PHE A 126 -0.34 4.16 -15.23
CA PHE A 126 0.87 4.48 -14.46
C PHE A 126 1.66 3.23 -14.04
N SER A 127 0.97 2.14 -13.68
CA SER A 127 1.62 0.89 -13.29
C SER A 127 2.26 0.15 -14.46
N PHE A 128 1.73 0.30 -15.69
CA PHE A 128 2.25 -0.39 -16.88
C PHE A 128 3.37 0.38 -17.59
N PHE A 129 3.48 1.68 -17.38
CA PHE A 129 4.58 2.49 -17.87
C PHE A 129 5.47 2.92 -16.70
N PRO A 130 6.36 2.04 -16.19
CA PRO A 130 7.38 2.48 -15.26
C PRO A 130 8.19 3.56 -15.95
N GLU A 131 8.14 4.76 -15.38
CA GLU A 131 8.93 5.91 -15.81
C GLU A 131 10.39 5.44 -15.85
N LYS A 132 10.98 5.44 -17.05
CA LYS A 132 12.39 5.09 -17.21
C LYS A 132 13.16 6.06 -16.34
N GLU A 133 13.77 5.57 -15.26
CA GLU A 133 14.62 6.38 -14.41
C GLU A 133 15.59 7.16 -15.30
N VAL A 134 15.42 8.47 -15.34
CA VAL A 134 16.37 9.36 -16.01
C VAL A 134 17.65 9.23 -15.21
N GLU A 135 18.60 8.43 -15.72
CA GLU A 135 19.96 8.36 -15.19
C GLU A 135 20.55 9.78 -15.17
N VAL A 136 20.46 10.44 -14.02
CA VAL A 136 21.21 11.67 -13.77
C VAL A 136 22.66 11.24 -13.62
N LYS A 137 23.40 11.21 -14.74
CA LYS A 137 24.85 10.96 -14.74
C LYS A 137 25.51 11.88 -13.71
N PRO A 138 26.26 11.34 -12.72
CA PRO A 138 26.97 12.18 -11.78
C PRO A 138 27.99 13.01 -12.54
N LYS A 139 27.81 14.34 -12.50
CA LYS A 139 28.73 15.33 -13.07
C LYS A 139 30.11 15.06 -12.47
N SER A 140 31.02 14.50 -13.28
CA SER A 140 32.40 14.20 -12.91
C SER A 140 33.05 15.49 -12.39
N ARG A 141 33.18 15.58 -11.06
CA ARG A 141 33.93 16.65 -10.41
C ARG A 141 35.41 16.44 -10.68
N PHE A 142 35.92 17.30 -11.55
CA PHE A 142 37.24 17.92 -11.49
C PHE A 142 38.45 17.01 -11.23
N SER A 143 39.17 16.78 -12.34
CA SER A 143 40.63 16.83 -12.43
C SER A 143 41.24 17.68 -11.32
N LYS A 144 41.99 17.03 -10.41
CA LYS A 144 42.95 17.71 -9.56
C LYS A 144 44.35 17.33 -10.02
N LYS A 145 44.94 18.25 -10.80
CA LYS A 145 46.39 18.42 -10.94
C LYS A 145 47.05 18.37 -9.56
N ARG A 146 48.05 17.50 -9.39
CA ARG A 146 49.43 17.86 -9.07
C ARG A 146 50.28 16.60 -9.02
#